data_AF-A0A0S8IFZ9-F1
#
_entry.id   AF-A0A0S8IFZ9-F1
#
_cell.length_a   1.000
_cell.length_b   1.000
_cell.length_c   1.000
_cell.angle_alpha   90.00
_cell.angle_beta   90.00
_cell.angle_gamma   90.00
#
_symmetry.space_group_name_H-M   'P 1'
#
loop_
_entity.id
_entity.type
_entity.pdbx_description
1 polymer ?
#
loop_
_entity_poly.entity_id
_entity_poly.type
_entity_poly.pdbx_seq_one_letter_code
_entity_poly.pdbx_strand_id
1 'polypeptide(L)' 'MTKKKRPAVVEHFSNLTDPRIDRKKRHQLLDIVVIAICGVICGANDWVG' A
#
# COMPACT_ATOMS: atom_id res chain seq x y z
N MET A 1 18.41 22.39 0.75
CA MET A 1 17.07 21.78 0.84
C MET A 1 17.25 20.28 1.09
N THR A 2 16.85 19.76 2.24
CA THR A 2 17.01 18.33 2.58
C THR A 2 15.89 17.51 1.94
N LYS A 3 16.25 16.43 1.23
CA LYS A 3 15.28 15.52 0.57
C LYS A 3 14.57 14.70 1.65
N LYS A 4 13.25 14.82 1.77
CA LYS A 4 12.45 14.05 2.72
C LYS A 4 12.55 12.55 2.38
N LYS A 5 12.99 11.74 3.33
CA LYS A 5 13.11 10.28 3.15
C LYS A 5 11.72 9.66 3.16
N ARG A 6 11.42 8.82 2.16
CA ARG A 6 10.18 8.04 2.13
C ARG A 6 10.28 6.86 3.12
N PRO A 7 9.16 6.40 3.70
CA PRO A 7 9.14 5.17 4.48
C PRO A 7 9.68 4.00 3.65
N ALA A 8 10.43 3.09 4.28
CA ALA A 8 11.07 1.97 3.57
C ALA A 8 10.07 1.08 2.83
N VAL A 9 8.90 0.83 3.44
CA VAL A 9 7.82 0.06 2.80
C VAL A 9 7.31 0.74 1.53
N VAL A 10 7.17 2.07 1.54
CA VAL A 10 6.71 2.83 0.38
C VAL A 10 7.75 2.80 -0.74
N GLU A 11 9.03 2.93 -0.39
CA GLU A 11 10.13 2.84 -1.36
C GLU A 11 10.23 1.45 -1.99
N HIS A 12 10.12 0.40 -1.17
CA HIS A 12 10.25 -0.97 -1.65
C HIS A 12 9.16 -1.35 -2.66
N PHE A 13 7.92 -0.91 -2.42
CA PHE A 13 6.79 -1.20 -3.30
C PHE A 13 6.49 -0.10 -4.33
N SER A 14 7.36 0.91 -4.48
CA SER A 14 7.07 2.06 -5.35
C SER A 14 6.96 1.71 -6.83
N ASN A 15 7.60 0.62 -7.26
CA ASN A 15 7.64 0.18 -8.65
C ASN A 15 6.65 -0.95 -8.95
N LEU A 16 5.71 -1.21 -8.04
CA LEU A 16 4.69 -2.23 -8.23
C LEU A 16 3.67 -1.77 -9.30
N THR A 17 3.64 -2.47 -10.43
CA THR A 17 2.63 -2.24 -11.47
C THR A 17 1.25 -2.56 -10.92
N ASP A 18 0.30 -1.65 -11.11
CA ASP A 18 -1.08 -1.84 -10.69
C ASP A 18 -1.88 -2.64 -11.73
N PRO A 19 -2.19 -3.93 -11.48
CA PRO A 19 -2.87 -4.79 -12.46
C PRO A 19 -4.36 -4.49 -12.57
N ARG A 20 -4.91 -3.60 -11.72
CA ARG A 20 -6.34 -3.30 -11.70
C ARG A 20 -6.69 -2.43 -12.90
N ILE A 21 -7.93 -2.54 -13.36
CA ILE A 21 -8.47 -1.69 -14.42
C ILE A 21 -8.63 -0.27 -13.88
N ASP A 22 -8.16 0.75 -14.60
CA ASP A 22 -8.15 2.16 -14.13
C ASP A 22 -9.52 2.66 -13.65
N ARG A 23 -10.60 2.35 -14.38
CA ARG A 23 -11.98 2.71 -13.98
C ARG A 23 -12.46 2.09 -12.67
N LYS A 24 -11.69 1.14 -12.09
CA LYS A 24 -11.98 0.46 -10.82
C LYS A 24 -11.01 0.85 -9.69
N LYS A 25 -10.17 1.88 -9.87
CA LYS A 25 -9.19 2.32 -8.87
C LYS A 25 -9.76 3.47 -8.03
N ARG A 26 -10.37 3.16 -6.88
CA ARG A 26 -10.74 4.18 -5.88
C ARG A 26 -9.56 4.63 -5.02
N HIS A 27 -8.62 3.72 -4.76
CA HIS A 27 -7.45 3.94 -3.90
C HIS A 27 -6.16 3.56 -4.63
N GLN A 28 -5.06 4.24 -4.35
CA GLN A 28 -3.75 3.88 -4.88
C GLN A 28 -3.35 2.50 -4.39
N LEU A 29 -2.68 1.71 -5.24
CA LEU A 29 -2.26 0.37 -4.87
C LEU A 29 -1.31 0.40 -3.66
N LEU A 30 -0.41 1.38 -3.64
CA LEU A 30 0.55 1.56 -2.56
C LEU A 30 -0.13 1.77 -1.20
N ASP A 31 -1.20 2.57 -1.15
CA ASP A 31 -1.96 2.79 0.09
C ASP A 31 -2.60 1.50 0.60
N ILE A 32 -3.18 0.70 -0.31
CA ILE A 32 -3.79 -0.59 0.03
C ILE A 32 -2.73 -1.55 0.58
N VAL A 33 -1.55 -1.62 -0.05
CA VAL A 33 -0.45 -2.48 0.41
C VAL A 33 0.01 -2.07 1.80
N VAL A 34 0.16 -0.76 2.05
CA VAL A 34 0.54 -0.24 3.37
C VAL A 34 -0.51 -0.59 4.43
N ILE A 35 -1.81 -0.40 4.13
CA ILE A 35 -2.91 -0.76 5.04
C ILE A 35 -2.90 -2.26 5.32
N ALA A 36 -2.72 -3.09 4.29
CA ALA A 36 -2.69 -4.54 4.44
C ALA A 36 -1.56 -4.99 5.37
N ILE A 37 -0.34 -4.46 5.17
CA ILE A 37 0.80 -4.76 6.04
C ILE A 37 0.51 -4.31 7.47
N CYS A 38 0.00 -3.09 7.67
CA CYS A 38 -0.37 -2.59 8.99
C CYS A 38 -1.45 -3.46 9.66
N GLY A 39 -2.46 -3.91 8.91
CA GLY A 39 -3.50 -4.81 9.43
C GLY A 39 -2.90 -6.13 9.88
N VAL A 40 -2.10 -6.78 9.02
CA VAL A 40 -1.50 -8.09 9.31
C VAL A 40 -0.59 -8.04 10.55
N ILE A 41 0.27 -7.02 10.68
CA ILE A 41 1.15 -6.89 11.86
C ILE A 41 0.36 -6.56 13.14
N CYS A 42 -0.80 -5.91 13.01
CA CYS A 42 -1.70 -5.63 14.13
C CYS A 42 -2.64 -6.81 14.45
N GLY A 43 -2.53 -7.94 13.74
CA GLY A 43 -3.33 -9.15 13.99
C GLY A 43 -4.68 -9.21 13.28
N ALA A 44 -4.90 -8.43 12.21
CA ALA A 44 -6.08 -8.59 11.37
C ALA A 44 -6.00 -9.92 10.60
N ASN A 45 -7.01 -10.78 10.77
CA ASN A 45 -7.08 -12.11 10.15
C ASN A 45 -7.95 -12.15 8.89
N ASP A 46 -8.85 -11.18 8.72
CA ASP A 46 -9.72 -11.03 7.54
C ASP A 46 -10.00 -9.55 7.25
N TRP A 47 -10.72 -9.29 6.15
CA TRP A 47 -11.16 -7.97 5.69
C TRP A 47 -12.67 -7.92 5.39
N VAL A 48 -13.38 -8.98 5.76
CA VAL A 48 -14.79 -9.23 5.46
C VAL A 48 -15.36 -10.01 6.63
N GLY A 49 -15.93 -9.26 7.57
CA GLY A 49 -16.83 -9.77 8.59
C GLY A 49 -18.27 -9.85 8.09
#